data_AF-A0A1X1ZQD5-F1
#
_entry.id   AF-A0A1X1ZQD5-F1
#
_cell.length_a   1.000
_cell.length_b   1.000
_cell.length_c   1.000
_cell.angle_alpha   90.00
_cell.angle_beta   90.00
_cell.angle_gamma   90.00
#
_symmetry.space_group_name_H-M   'P 1'
#
loop_
_entity.id
_entity.type
_entity.pdbx_description
1 polymer ?
#
loop_
_entity_poly.entity_id
_entity_poly.type
_entity_poly.pdbx_seq_one_letter_code
_entity_poly.pdbx_strand_id
1 'polypeptide(L)'
;MELMAPLDSLFLSAETREHPLHVGALQLFTPPADAGPSFVRDTHAAMLQCDNVAPIFRKRPMAFHGALTNVGWSSGDDVDLGYHVRRSALPGPGRVRELLELTSRLHGNLLDRHRPLWETHVIEGLNDGRFAVYTKMHHALVDGISGLTLLQRSLTTDPGDTNFRAPWSPAPTVEVPGRHRRTWLQNMTGLLGSVAGSAPSMLRLARAALWEQQMTLPLRAPRTMLNVPIGGARRCAAQSWPLDRIKGVKSAAGMSVNDVVLAMCSGALRAYLDEYDALPDTPLVAMVPVSLRNDGDSVGGNMVGAVLCNLATHLDDPAQRLREIHASMRASKKVMSQLPRAQAMALSMLLLSPAVVNSLPGLAKAAPPPFNVCISNVPGAREPLYCNGARLDGSYPMSIALNGQALNITLTSSADSLDFGLVGCRRSVPHLQRVLGHLETSLKDLERAVGL
;
A
#
# COMPACT_ATOMS: atom_id res chain seq x y z
N MET A 1 -24.30 -2.31 -16.23
CA MET A 1 -23.93 -3.50 -15.42
C MET A 1 -22.74 -4.17 -16.09
N GLU A 2 -21.73 -4.55 -15.32
CA GLU A 2 -20.46 -5.08 -15.82
C GLU A 2 -20.05 -6.29 -14.97
N LEU A 3 -19.54 -7.36 -15.59
CA LEU A 3 -18.97 -8.48 -14.84
C LEU A 3 -17.69 -8.03 -14.13
N MET A 4 -17.50 -8.49 -12.90
CA MET A 4 -16.32 -8.16 -12.11
C MET A 4 -15.14 -9.05 -12.53
N ALA A 5 -13.93 -8.48 -12.57
CA ALA A 5 -12.74 -9.29 -12.80
C ALA A 5 -12.55 -10.29 -11.64
N PRO A 6 -12.04 -11.50 -11.90
CA PRO A 6 -11.92 -12.53 -10.85
C PRO A 6 -11.11 -12.09 -9.62
N LEU A 7 -10.05 -11.30 -9.83
CA LEU A 7 -9.20 -10.79 -8.75
C LEU A 7 -9.96 -9.79 -7.86
N ASP A 8 -10.75 -8.90 -8.45
CA ASP A 8 -11.57 -7.92 -7.73
C ASP A 8 -12.63 -8.63 -6.87
N SER A 9 -13.26 -9.67 -7.44
CA SER A 9 -14.24 -10.51 -6.74
C SER A 9 -13.61 -11.27 -5.57
N LEU A 10 -12.36 -11.73 -5.73
CA LEU A 10 -11.60 -12.38 -4.67
C LEU A 10 -11.36 -11.43 -3.49
N PHE A 11 -10.98 -10.17 -3.73
CA PHE A 11 -10.85 -9.17 -2.66
C PHE A 11 -12.18 -8.96 -1.93
N LEU A 12 -13.29 -8.74 -2.63
CA LEU A 12 -14.58 -8.55 -1.96
C LEU A 12 -15.07 -9.78 -1.18
N SER A 13 -14.74 -10.98 -1.66
CA SER A 13 -15.13 -12.24 -1.03
C SER A 13 -14.22 -12.62 0.15
N ALA A 14 -12.95 -12.20 0.13
CA ALA A 14 -12.01 -12.43 1.22
C ALA A 14 -12.10 -11.37 2.34
N GLU A 15 -12.69 -10.21 2.07
CA GLU A 15 -12.88 -9.15 3.06
C GLU A 15 -13.87 -9.59 4.15
N THR A 16 -13.50 -9.30 5.40
CA THR A 16 -14.30 -9.58 6.61
C THR A 16 -14.23 -8.36 7.54
N ARG A 17 -15.02 -8.36 8.62
CA ARG A 17 -14.98 -7.29 9.62
C ARG A 17 -13.59 -7.11 10.24
N GLU A 18 -12.85 -8.20 10.39
CA GLU A 18 -11.50 -8.26 10.95
C GLU A 18 -10.42 -7.89 9.94
N HIS A 19 -10.71 -8.11 8.65
CA HIS A 19 -9.78 -7.92 7.54
C HIS A 19 -10.39 -7.03 6.44
N PRO A 20 -10.59 -5.73 6.70
CA PRO A 20 -10.92 -4.78 5.63
C PRO A 20 -9.85 -4.80 4.53
N LEU A 21 -10.28 -4.85 3.27
CA LEU A 21 -9.39 -4.94 2.10
C LEU A 21 -9.44 -3.65 1.27
N HIS A 22 -9.33 -2.52 1.97
CA HIS A 22 -9.16 -1.19 1.40
C HIS A 22 -7.75 -0.65 1.62
N VAL A 23 -7.30 0.18 0.69
CA VAL A 23 -6.09 0.99 0.82
C VAL A 23 -6.49 2.43 1.11
N GLY A 24 -5.56 3.22 1.64
CA GLY A 24 -5.77 4.65 1.77
C GLY A 24 -4.47 5.43 1.68
N ALA A 25 -4.59 6.75 1.71
CA ALA A 25 -3.48 7.67 1.83
C ALA A 25 -3.89 8.82 2.74
N LEU A 26 -3.01 9.17 3.67
CA LEU A 26 -3.12 10.38 4.48
C LEU A 26 -2.17 11.42 3.87
N GLN A 27 -2.74 12.46 3.27
CA GLN A 27 -1.98 13.57 2.71
C GLN A 27 -2.05 14.77 3.66
N LEU A 28 -0.93 15.43 3.90
CA LEU A 28 -0.79 16.55 4.82
C LEU A 28 -0.41 17.79 4.03
N PHE A 29 -1.14 18.89 4.25
CA PHE A 29 -1.02 20.10 3.45
C PHE A 29 -0.79 21.34 4.32
N THR A 30 0.13 22.19 3.87
CA THR A 30 0.30 23.55 4.38
C THR A 30 -0.48 24.52 3.49
N PRO A 31 -1.49 25.24 4.00
CA PRO A 31 -2.19 26.29 3.25
C PRO A 31 -1.25 27.41 2.77
N PRO A 32 -1.65 28.17 1.73
CA PRO A 32 -0.99 29.44 1.38
C PRO A 32 -0.86 30.39 2.58
N ALA A 33 0.16 31.24 2.59
CA ALA A 33 0.40 32.17 3.71
C ALA A 33 -0.72 33.20 3.91
N ASP A 34 -1.45 33.53 2.85
CA ASP A 34 -2.59 34.43 2.81
C ASP A 34 -3.94 33.72 3.00
N ALA A 35 -3.93 32.41 3.28
CA ALA A 35 -5.14 31.62 3.49
C ALA A 35 -5.92 32.10 4.72
N GLY A 36 -7.18 32.47 4.50
CA GLY A 36 -8.11 32.81 5.58
C GLY A 36 -8.57 31.60 6.40
N PRO A 37 -9.25 31.82 7.54
CA PRO A 37 -9.74 30.74 8.42
C PRO A 37 -10.77 29.81 7.76
N SER A 38 -11.36 30.21 6.63
CA SER A 38 -12.28 29.38 5.86
C SER A 38 -11.61 28.41 4.89
N PHE A 39 -10.29 28.48 4.69
CA PHE A 39 -9.59 27.76 3.62
C PHE A 39 -9.93 26.27 3.53
N VAL A 40 -9.93 25.57 4.67
CA VAL A 40 -10.22 24.12 4.70
C VAL A 40 -11.69 23.83 4.39
N ARG A 41 -12.62 24.69 4.86
CA ARG A 41 -14.05 24.60 4.53
C ARG A 41 -14.27 24.85 3.03
N ASP A 42 -13.60 25.86 2.47
CA ASP A 42 -13.75 26.23 1.07
C ASP A 42 -13.12 25.16 0.15
N THR A 43 -12.02 24.53 0.58
CA THR A 43 -11.43 23.34 -0.06
C THR A 43 -12.40 22.15 -0.06
N HIS A 44 -13.05 21.87 1.07
CA HIS A 44 -14.10 20.83 1.14
C HIS A 44 -15.29 21.15 0.23
N ALA A 45 -15.74 22.40 0.20
CA ALA A 45 -16.80 22.84 -0.70
C ALA A 45 -16.40 22.67 -2.18
N ALA A 46 -15.17 23.03 -2.55
CA ALA A 46 -14.64 22.84 -3.90
C ALA A 46 -14.59 21.35 -4.30
N MET A 47 -14.21 20.45 -3.39
CA MET A 47 -14.30 19.00 -3.62
C MET A 47 -15.73 18.56 -3.93
N LEU A 48 -16.73 19.08 -3.22
CA LEU A 48 -18.14 18.75 -3.45
C LEU A 48 -18.67 19.26 -4.80
N GLN A 49 -18.06 20.30 -5.39
CA GLN A 49 -18.41 20.80 -6.72
C GLN A 49 -17.82 19.95 -7.86
N CYS A 50 -16.93 19.01 -7.57
CA CYS A 50 -16.39 18.07 -8.55
C CYS A 50 -17.36 16.90 -8.80
N ASP A 51 -18.51 17.20 -9.40
CA ASP A 51 -19.63 16.27 -9.65
C ASP A 51 -19.48 15.40 -10.90
N ASN A 52 -18.53 15.71 -11.79
CA ASN A 52 -18.18 14.87 -12.92
C ASN A 52 -17.35 13.63 -12.51
N VAL A 53 -17.96 12.75 -11.72
CA VAL A 53 -17.32 11.55 -11.18
C VAL A 53 -16.93 10.60 -12.31
N ALA A 54 -15.67 10.18 -12.40
CA ALA A 54 -15.21 9.23 -13.41
C ALA A 54 -15.86 7.84 -13.22
N PRO A 55 -16.05 7.06 -14.30
CA PRO A 55 -16.80 5.80 -14.26
C PRO A 55 -16.34 4.79 -13.18
N ILE A 56 -15.04 4.72 -12.89
CA ILE A 56 -14.50 3.84 -11.86
C ILE A 56 -15.04 4.21 -10.47
N PHE A 57 -15.14 5.49 -10.13
CA PHE A 57 -15.64 5.97 -8.84
C PHE A 57 -17.17 5.92 -8.71
N ARG A 58 -17.88 5.44 -9.75
CA ARG A 58 -19.33 5.16 -9.70
C ARG A 58 -19.63 3.68 -9.43
N LYS A 59 -18.62 2.80 -9.46
CA LYS A 59 -18.80 1.35 -9.34
C LYS A 59 -19.09 0.94 -7.89
N ARG A 60 -20.19 0.20 -7.70
CA ARG A 60 -20.54 -0.48 -6.45
C ARG A 60 -20.81 -1.98 -6.68
N PRO A 61 -20.47 -2.87 -5.73
CA PRO A 61 -20.73 -4.29 -5.86
C PRO A 61 -22.22 -4.58 -6.06
N MET A 62 -22.51 -5.58 -6.90
CA MET A 62 -23.87 -6.05 -7.15
C MET A 62 -24.01 -7.51 -6.70
N ALA A 63 -25.20 -7.85 -6.21
CA ALA A 63 -25.63 -9.23 -5.98
C ALA A 63 -26.53 -9.69 -7.14
N PHE A 64 -26.25 -10.85 -7.70
CA PHE A 64 -27.09 -11.49 -8.72
C PHE A 64 -28.07 -12.44 -8.03
N HIS A 65 -29.37 -12.16 -8.17
CA HIS A 65 -30.48 -13.00 -7.67
C HIS A 65 -30.37 -13.39 -6.17
N GLY A 66 -29.79 -12.53 -5.33
CA GLY A 66 -29.66 -12.73 -3.88
C GLY A 66 -28.68 -13.82 -3.43
N ALA A 67 -28.32 -14.77 -4.30
CA ALA A 67 -27.47 -15.93 -3.97
C ALA A 67 -25.99 -15.76 -4.38
N LEU A 68 -25.71 -14.95 -5.41
CA LEU A 68 -24.35 -14.71 -5.91
C LEU A 68 -23.94 -13.26 -5.70
N THR A 69 -23.40 -12.94 -4.52
CA THR A 69 -22.84 -11.62 -4.18
C THR A 69 -21.44 -11.44 -4.79
N ASN A 70 -21.03 -10.20 -5.07
CA ASN A 70 -19.67 -9.83 -5.50
C ASN A 70 -19.24 -10.36 -6.88
N VAL A 71 -20.19 -10.63 -7.79
CA VAL A 71 -19.90 -11.16 -9.15
C VAL A 71 -19.93 -10.08 -10.24
N GLY A 72 -20.46 -8.90 -9.93
CA GLY A 72 -20.60 -7.81 -10.89
C GLY A 72 -20.54 -6.42 -10.25
N TRP A 73 -20.30 -5.43 -11.10
CA TRP A 73 -20.39 -4.02 -10.79
C TRP A 73 -21.71 -3.46 -11.30
N SER A 74 -22.36 -2.66 -10.46
CA SER A 74 -23.36 -1.69 -10.90
C SER A 74 -22.75 -0.30 -10.86
N SER A 75 -23.14 0.55 -11.81
CA SER A 75 -22.78 1.97 -11.84
C SER A 75 -24.08 2.74 -11.92
N GLY A 76 -24.30 3.65 -10.98
CA GLY A 76 -25.38 4.64 -11.04
C GLY A 76 -24.87 5.95 -11.63
N ASP A 77 -25.79 6.78 -12.07
CA ASP A 77 -25.46 8.13 -12.54
C ASP A 77 -25.28 9.11 -11.39
N ASP A 78 -26.01 8.92 -10.29
CA ASP A 78 -25.93 9.79 -9.11
C ASP A 78 -24.97 9.21 -8.04
N VAL A 79 -23.87 9.92 -7.81
CA VAL A 79 -22.97 9.68 -6.67
C VAL A 79 -23.22 10.76 -5.62
N ASP A 80 -23.68 10.34 -4.45
CA ASP A 80 -23.88 11.20 -3.28
C ASP A 80 -22.52 11.67 -2.72
N LEU A 81 -21.97 12.75 -3.26
CA LEU A 81 -20.68 13.29 -2.83
C LEU A 81 -20.67 13.71 -1.37
N GLY A 82 -21.80 14.10 -0.77
CA GLY A 82 -21.90 14.41 0.65
C GLY A 82 -21.63 13.19 1.55
N TYR A 83 -21.94 11.99 1.07
CA TYR A 83 -21.57 10.74 1.73
C TYR A 83 -20.07 10.43 1.58
N HIS A 84 -19.52 10.63 0.37
CA HIS A 84 -18.15 10.21 0.05
C HIS A 84 -17.10 11.23 0.51
N VAL A 85 -17.41 12.52 0.52
CA VAL A 85 -16.49 13.62 0.82
C VAL A 85 -16.92 14.30 2.12
N ARG A 86 -16.26 13.93 3.21
CA ARG A 86 -16.62 14.35 4.56
C ARG A 86 -15.62 15.34 5.11
N ARG A 87 -16.10 16.24 5.95
CA ARG A 87 -15.25 17.12 6.77
C ARG A 87 -15.23 16.61 8.20
N SER A 88 -14.05 16.56 8.81
CA SER A 88 -13.82 16.18 10.20
C SER A 88 -12.92 17.22 10.87
N ALA A 89 -12.98 17.32 12.19
CA ALA A 89 -12.08 18.15 12.98
C ALA A 89 -11.39 17.31 14.06
N LEU A 90 -10.13 17.65 14.36
CA LEU A 90 -9.38 17.00 15.43
C LEU A 90 -9.80 17.51 16.81
N PRO A 91 -9.83 16.65 17.84
CA PRO A 91 -9.96 17.13 19.21
C PRO A 91 -8.69 17.90 19.62
N GLY A 92 -8.83 18.84 20.57
CA GLY A 92 -7.68 19.49 21.19
C GLY A 92 -6.74 18.47 21.84
N PRO A 93 -5.41 18.64 21.75
CA PRO A 93 -4.69 19.83 21.28
C PRO A 93 -4.34 19.81 19.78
N GLY A 94 -4.92 18.94 18.95
CA GLY A 94 -4.74 18.99 17.50
C GLY A 94 -3.33 18.66 17.00
N ARG A 95 -2.62 17.70 17.62
CA ARG A 95 -1.29 17.29 17.14
C ARG A 95 -1.42 16.21 16.06
N VAL A 96 -0.32 15.90 15.39
CA VAL A 96 -0.19 14.73 14.51
C VAL A 96 -0.62 13.43 15.20
N ARG A 97 -0.48 13.33 16.53
CA ARG A 97 -0.99 12.21 17.31
C ARG A 97 -2.51 12.05 17.15
N GLU A 98 -3.28 13.11 17.38
CA GLU A 98 -4.74 13.08 17.27
C GLU A 98 -5.17 12.80 15.82
N LEU A 99 -4.42 13.30 14.83
CA LEU A 99 -4.61 12.97 13.41
C LEU A 99 -4.47 11.46 13.16
N LEU A 100 -3.37 10.85 13.60
CA LEU A 100 -3.13 9.42 13.41
C LEU A 100 -4.12 8.54 14.20
N GLU A 101 -4.63 9.01 15.34
CA GLU A 101 -5.71 8.33 16.08
C GLU A 101 -7.03 8.35 15.29
N LEU A 102 -7.39 9.48 14.66
CA LEU A 102 -8.55 9.56 13.76
C LEU A 102 -8.34 8.69 12.51
N THR A 103 -7.18 8.78 11.85
CA THR A 103 -6.85 7.95 10.69
C THR A 103 -6.93 6.46 11.02
N SER A 104 -6.45 6.04 12.21
CA SER A 104 -6.54 4.66 12.69
C SER A 104 -7.99 4.16 12.78
N ARG A 105 -8.90 5.01 13.29
CA ARG A 105 -10.33 4.70 13.37
C ARG A 105 -10.96 4.61 11.99
N LEU A 106 -10.71 5.63 11.14
CA LEU A 106 -11.24 5.65 9.78
C LEU A 106 -10.77 4.42 9.01
N HIS A 107 -9.48 4.10 9.05
CA HIS A 107 -8.92 2.96 8.33
C HIS A 107 -9.34 1.59 8.88
N GLY A 108 -9.85 1.50 10.12
CA GLY A 108 -10.40 0.25 10.68
C GLY A 108 -11.86 -0.04 10.31
N ASN A 109 -12.56 0.92 9.70
CA ASN A 109 -13.97 0.80 9.31
C ASN A 109 -14.11 0.32 7.86
N LEU A 110 -14.98 -0.68 7.65
CA LEU A 110 -15.37 -1.16 6.32
C LEU A 110 -16.05 -0.05 5.50
N LEU A 111 -15.88 -0.12 4.19
CA LEU A 111 -16.66 0.68 3.25
C LEU A 111 -18.06 0.07 3.07
N ASP A 112 -19.07 0.92 2.93
CA ASP A 112 -20.45 0.49 2.66
C ASP A 112 -20.56 -0.07 1.23
N ARG A 113 -20.85 -1.36 1.11
CA ARG A 113 -20.98 -2.04 -0.19
C ARG A 113 -22.25 -1.68 -0.97
N HIS A 114 -23.18 -0.94 -0.38
CA HIS A 114 -24.35 -0.41 -1.09
C HIS A 114 -24.04 0.87 -1.89
N ARG A 115 -22.81 1.39 -1.76
CA ARG A 115 -22.33 2.63 -2.38
C ARG A 115 -21.01 2.39 -3.12
N PRO A 116 -20.57 3.34 -3.97
CA PRO A 116 -19.23 3.30 -4.53
C PRO A 116 -18.16 3.14 -3.46
N LEU A 117 -17.16 2.28 -3.70
CA LEU A 117 -16.27 1.82 -2.63
C LEU A 117 -15.07 2.77 -2.39
N TRP A 118 -15.35 4.02 -2.05
CA TRP A 118 -14.33 5.02 -1.71
C TRP A 118 -14.87 6.09 -0.75
N GLU A 119 -13.98 6.74 -0.01
CA GLU A 119 -14.28 7.87 0.88
C GLU A 119 -13.08 8.82 0.94
N THR A 120 -13.35 10.11 1.09
CA THR A 120 -12.36 11.16 1.33
C THR A 120 -12.79 11.96 2.56
N HIS A 121 -11.86 12.18 3.47
CA HIS A 121 -12.06 12.95 4.70
C HIS A 121 -11.10 14.13 4.72
N VAL A 122 -11.64 15.35 4.63
CA VAL A 122 -10.91 16.60 4.86
C VAL A 122 -10.88 16.86 6.36
N ILE A 123 -9.70 16.93 6.95
CA ILE A 123 -9.48 16.95 8.39
C ILE A 123 -8.83 18.27 8.79
N GLU A 124 -9.55 19.08 9.56
CA GLU A 124 -9.10 20.38 10.09
C GLU A 124 -8.71 20.29 11.58
N GLY A 125 -8.10 21.36 12.10
CA GLY A 125 -7.80 21.50 13.53
C GLY A 125 -6.42 21.00 13.95
N LEU A 126 -5.44 20.91 13.03
CA LEU A 126 -4.05 20.76 13.43
C LEU A 126 -3.53 22.08 14.03
N ASN A 127 -2.76 21.97 15.11
CA ASN A 127 -2.28 23.13 15.86
C ASN A 127 -1.13 23.89 15.21
N ASP A 128 -0.57 23.36 14.13
CA ASP A 128 0.49 23.97 13.31
C ASP A 128 -0.04 24.65 12.04
N GLY A 129 -1.37 24.80 11.93
CA GLY A 129 -2.03 25.48 10.80
C GLY A 129 -2.20 24.62 9.55
N ARG A 130 -1.70 23.38 9.56
CA ARG A 130 -1.91 22.44 8.44
C ARG A 130 -3.31 21.85 8.44
N PHE A 131 -3.67 21.18 7.36
CA PHE A 131 -4.84 20.32 7.30
C PHE A 131 -4.47 19.02 6.60
N ALA A 132 -5.29 17.98 6.78
CA ALA A 132 -5.04 16.69 6.17
C ALA A 132 -6.21 16.24 5.29
N VAL A 133 -5.91 15.42 4.29
CA VAL A 133 -6.90 14.72 3.48
C VAL A 133 -6.61 13.23 3.59
N TYR A 134 -7.53 12.48 4.18
CA TYR A 134 -7.47 11.02 4.21
C TYR A 134 -8.41 10.44 3.17
N THR A 135 -7.85 9.78 2.15
CA THR A 135 -8.64 9.08 1.12
C THR A 135 -8.51 7.58 1.30
N LYS A 136 -9.63 6.86 1.18
CA LYS A 136 -9.73 5.40 1.29
C LYS A 136 -10.45 4.86 0.05
N MET A 137 -9.95 3.77 -0.53
CA MET A 137 -10.53 3.10 -1.69
C MET A 137 -10.44 1.59 -1.51
N HIS A 138 -11.48 0.84 -1.84
CA HIS A 138 -11.44 -0.62 -1.77
C HIS A 138 -10.50 -1.21 -2.84
N HIS A 139 -9.75 -2.24 -2.50
CA HIS A 139 -8.71 -2.80 -3.37
C HIS A 139 -9.26 -3.51 -4.62
N ALA A 140 -10.54 -3.90 -4.58
CA ALA A 140 -11.29 -4.38 -5.75
C ALA A 140 -11.60 -3.26 -6.76
N LEU A 141 -11.54 -1.99 -6.35
CA LEU A 141 -11.76 -0.85 -7.23
C LEU A 141 -10.45 -0.35 -7.83
N VAL A 142 -9.46 -0.13 -6.97
CA VAL A 142 -8.16 0.42 -7.35
C VAL A 142 -7.07 -0.24 -6.50
N ASP A 143 -5.98 -0.68 -7.14
CA ASP A 143 -4.80 -1.13 -6.41
C ASP A 143 -4.04 0.04 -5.76
N GLY A 144 -3.15 -0.26 -4.79
CA GLY A 144 -2.43 0.78 -4.06
C GLY A 144 -1.58 1.73 -4.91
N ILE A 145 -0.95 1.25 -5.99
CA ILE A 145 -0.10 2.08 -6.87
C ILE A 145 -0.99 3.00 -7.72
N SER A 146 -2.01 2.42 -8.34
CA SER A 146 -2.99 3.16 -9.13
C SER A 146 -3.72 4.21 -8.30
N GLY A 147 -4.08 3.87 -7.05
CA GLY A 147 -4.75 4.77 -6.11
C GLY A 147 -3.89 5.98 -5.77
N LEU A 148 -2.63 5.76 -5.38
CA LEU A 148 -1.71 6.86 -5.10
C LEU A 148 -1.43 7.71 -6.34
N THR A 149 -1.29 7.08 -7.50
CA THR A 149 -1.11 7.79 -8.79
C THR A 149 -2.31 8.69 -9.11
N LEU A 150 -3.54 8.24 -8.85
CA LEU A 150 -4.75 9.05 -9.04
C LEU A 150 -4.78 10.26 -8.10
N LEU A 151 -4.41 10.06 -6.83
CA LEU A 151 -4.30 11.15 -5.86
C LEU A 151 -3.27 12.19 -6.33
N GLN A 152 -2.08 11.76 -6.75
CA GLN A 152 -1.03 12.65 -7.24
C GLN A 152 -1.46 13.43 -8.50
N ARG A 153 -2.19 12.80 -9.42
CA ARG A 153 -2.70 13.46 -10.64
C ARG A 153 -3.76 14.51 -10.38
N SER A 154 -4.40 14.49 -9.21
CA SER A 154 -5.31 15.57 -8.79
C SER A 154 -4.57 16.82 -8.29
N LEU A 155 -3.26 16.72 -8.09
CA LEU A 155 -2.39 17.82 -7.66
C LEU A 155 -1.65 18.44 -8.86
N THR A 156 -1.05 19.60 -8.64
CA THR A 156 -0.29 20.36 -9.63
C THR A 156 1.07 20.76 -9.10
N THR A 157 2.02 21.03 -9.99
CA THR A 157 3.34 21.57 -9.64
C THR A 157 3.35 23.10 -9.59
N ASP A 158 2.29 23.76 -10.07
CA ASP A 158 2.13 25.21 -10.03
C ASP A 158 1.46 25.64 -8.70
N PRO A 159 2.15 26.36 -7.80
CA PRO A 159 1.57 26.86 -6.56
C PRO A 159 0.49 27.93 -6.76
N GLY A 160 0.44 28.59 -7.92
CA GLY A 160 -0.56 29.61 -8.25
C GLY A 160 -1.84 29.05 -8.88
N ASP A 161 -1.88 27.75 -9.19
CA ASP A 161 -3.03 27.14 -9.85
C ASP A 161 -4.17 26.90 -8.87
N THR A 162 -5.25 27.65 -9.10
CA THR A 162 -6.50 27.63 -8.33
C THR A 162 -7.56 26.71 -8.93
N ASN A 163 -7.27 26.06 -10.07
CA ASN A 163 -8.20 25.09 -10.65
C ASN A 163 -8.24 23.83 -9.78
N PHE A 164 -9.31 23.72 -9.00
CA PHE A 164 -9.51 22.58 -8.12
C PHE A 164 -9.74 21.31 -8.95
N ARG A 165 -9.05 20.22 -8.56
CA ARG A 165 -9.19 18.89 -9.15
C ARG A 165 -9.37 17.88 -8.04
N ALA A 166 -10.33 16.99 -8.20
CA ALA A 166 -10.53 15.89 -7.28
C ALA A 166 -10.05 14.57 -7.89
N PRO A 167 -9.53 13.62 -7.08
CA PRO A 167 -9.11 12.30 -7.57
C PRO A 167 -10.19 11.52 -8.32
N TRP A 168 -11.47 11.73 -7.94
CA TRP A 168 -12.61 11.09 -8.56
C TRP A 168 -13.16 11.80 -9.79
N SER A 169 -12.72 13.03 -10.07
CA SER A 169 -13.17 13.85 -11.20
C SER A 169 -11.96 14.40 -11.98
N PRO A 170 -11.12 13.52 -12.57
CA PRO A 170 -10.01 13.98 -13.38
C PRO A 170 -10.50 14.78 -14.60
N ALA A 171 -9.74 15.81 -14.99
CA ALA A 171 -10.03 16.59 -16.19
C ALA A 171 -10.16 15.68 -17.43
N PRO A 172 -11.03 16.01 -18.39
CA PRO A 172 -11.09 15.28 -19.65
C PRO A 172 -9.70 15.26 -20.27
N THR A 173 -9.10 14.08 -20.45
CA THR A 173 -7.87 13.96 -21.22
C THR A 173 -8.14 14.48 -22.63
N VAL A 174 -7.41 15.51 -23.06
CA VAL A 174 -7.31 15.86 -24.48
C VAL A 174 -6.85 14.59 -25.20
N GLU A 175 -7.69 14.03 -26.05
CA GLU A 175 -7.31 12.87 -26.87
C GLU A 175 -6.15 13.30 -27.75
N VAL A 176 -4.94 12.80 -27.45
CA VAL A 176 -3.83 12.85 -28.39
C VAL A 176 -4.14 11.81 -29.47
N PRO A 177 -4.45 12.20 -30.73
CA PRO A 177 -4.69 11.24 -31.78
C PRO A 177 -3.38 10.47 -32.04
N GLY A 178 -3.40 9.14 -31.88
CA GLY A 178 -2.27 8.28 -32.28
C GLY A 178 -1.67 7.37 -31.22
N ARG A 179 -2.09 7.42 -29.95
CA ARG A 179 -1.72 6.37 -28.98
C ARG A 179 -2.78 5.28 -28.97
N HIS A 180 -2.47 4.15 -29.59
CA HIS A 180 -3.35 2.99 -29.74
C HIS A 180 -4.19 2.71 -28.48
N ARG A 181 -5.50 2.93 -28.60
CA ARG A 181 -6.56 2.26 -27.84
C ARG A 181 -6.52 0.76 -28.14
N ARG A 182 -5.47 0.05 -27.70
CA ARG A 182 -5.49 -1.42 -27.63
C ARG A 182 -6.16 -1.81 -26.33
N THR A 183 -7.48 -1.75 -26.42
CA THR A 183 -8.49 -2.54 -25.71
C THR A 183 -7.94 -3.54 -24.69
N TRP A 184 -8.26 -3.26 -23.42
CA TRP A 184 -8.32 -4.18 -22.28
C TRP A 184 -8.95 -5.56 -22.62
N LEU A 185 -9.79 -5.63 -23.68
CA LEU A 185 -10.31 -6.89 -24.22
C LEU A 185 -9.25 -7.82 -24.84
N GLN A 186 -8.11 -7.35 -25.35
CA GLN A 186 -7.08 -8.22 -25.95
C GLN A 186 -6.21 -8.96 -24.92
N ASN A 187 -6.20 -8.52 -23.66
CA ASN A 187 -5.56 -9.25 -22.57
C ASN A 187 -6.53 -10.22 -21.85
N MET A 188 -7.83 -10.16 -22.17
CA MET A 188 -8.81 -11.13 -21.68
C MET A 188 -8.98 -12.34 -22.62
N THR A 189 -8.68 -12.23 -23.92
CA THR A 189 -8.77 -13.38 -24.83
C THR A 189 -7.73 -14.47 -24.53
N GLY A 190 -6.66 -14.15 -23.80
CA GLY A 190 -5.70 -15.15 -23.28
C GLY A 190 -6.13 -15.83 -21.97
N LEU A 191 -7.17 -15.33 -21.29
CA LEU A 191 -7.64 -15.84 -19.98
C LEU A 191 -9.07 -16.40 -20.03
N LEU A 192 -9.84 -16.09 -21.08
CA LEU A 192 -11.23 -16.56 -21.24
C LEU A 192 -11.36 -18.02 -21.68
N GLY A 193 -10.30 -18.64 -22.20
CA GLY A 193 -10.32 -20.04 -22.65
C GLY A 193 -10.28 -21.09 -21.54
N SER A 194 -10.17 -20.68 -20.27
CA SER A 194 -9.82 -21.62 -19.22
C SER A 194 -10.52 -21.32 -17.89
N VAL A 195 -11.79 -20.91 -17.90
CA VAL A 195 -12.50 -20.61 -16.64
C VAL A 195 -13.35 -21.79 -16.13
N ALA A 196 -13.73 -22.74 -17.00
CA ALA A 196 -14.43 -23.95 -16.55
C ALA A 196 -13.49 -25.08 -16.06
N GLY A 197 -12.16 -24.93 -16.19
CA GLY A 197 -11.20 -26.02 -15.94
C GLY A 197 -9.86 -25.64 -15.28
N SER A 198 -9.68 -24.40 -14.79
CA SER A 198 -8.35 -23.94 -14.36
C SER A 198 -8.07 -23.94 -12.86
N ALA A 199 -9.05 -24.10 -11.99
CA ALA A 199 -8.73 -24.31 -10.57
C ALA A 199 -7.85 -25.57 -10.37
N PRO A 200 -8.14 -26.73 -11.01
CA PRO A 200 -7.27 -27.90 -10.95
C PRO A 200 -5.94 -27.69 -11.68
N SER A 201 -5.94 -26.95 -12.79
CA SER A 201 -4.77 -26.75 -13.65
C SER A 201 -3.75 -25.78 -13.05
N MET A 202 -4.20 -24.74 -12.36
CA MET A 202 -3.35 -23.80 -11.61
C MET A 202 -2.79 -24.45 -10.34
N LEU A 203 -3.59 -25.26 -9.64
CA LEU A 203 -3.10 -26.09 -8.53
C LEU A 203 -2.09 -27.15 -9.01
N ARG A 204 -2.28 -27.72 -10.20
CA ARG A 204 -1.32 -28.64 -10.83
C ARG A 204 -0.03 -27.94 -11.24
N LEU A 205 -0.11 -26.72 -11.78
CA LEU A 205 1.07 -25.93 -12.16
C LEU A 205 1.84 -25.44 -10.93
N ALA A 206 1.14 -25.01 -9.87
CA ALA A 206 1.75 -24.70 -8.59
C ALA A 206 2.38 -25.94 -7.96
N ARG A 207 1.69 -27.10 -7.97
CA ARG A 207 2.25 -28.37 -7.50
C ARG A 207 3.43 -28.83 -8.35
N ALA A 208 3.38 -28.71 -9.67
CA ALA A 208 4.49 -29.06 -10.56
C ALA A 208 5.70 -28.14 -10.34
N ALA A 209 5.48 -26.83 -10.16
CA ALA A 209 6.55 -25.90 -9.78
C ALA A 209 7.14 -26.22 -8.39
N LEU A 210 6.32 -26.67 -7.43
CA LEU A 210 6.78 -27.16 -6.13
C LEU A 210 7.53 -28.50 -6.22
N TRP A 211 7.07 -29.45 -7.06
CA TRP A 211 7.55 -30.83 -7.10
C TRP A 211 8.70 -31.07 -8.09
N GLU A 212 8.67 -30.46 -9.28
CA GLU A 212 9.68 -30.68 -10.32
C GLU A 212 10.97 -29.90 -10.08
N GLN A 213 10.97 -28.85 -9.26
CA GLN A 213 12.17 -28.02 -9.07
C GLN A 213 12.97 -28.25 -7.79
N GLN A 214 12.60 -29.21 -6.91
CA GLN A 214 13.22 -29.30 -5.56
C GLN A 214 13.33 -27.93 -4.88
N MET A 215 12.41 -27.01 -5.19
CA MET A 215 12.38 -25.71 -4.56
C MET A 215 11.87 -25.98 -3.16
N THR A 216 12.79 -26.10 -2.21
CA THR A 216 12.50 -25.88 -0.81
C THR A 216 11.72 -24.57 -0.76
N LEU A 217 10.41 -24.66 -0.62
CA LEU A 217 9.55 -23.50 -0.52
C LEU A 217 10.17 -22.60 0.55
N PRO A 218 10.48 -21.32 0.26
CA PRO A 218 11.13 -20.41 1.20
C PRO A 218 10.17 -19.94 2.31
N LEU A 219 9.26 -20.82 2.75
CA LEU A 219 8.36 -20.67 3.89
C LEU A 219 9.13 -21.01 5.17
N ARG A 220 10.22 -20.29 5.44
CA ARG A 220 11.08 -20.45 6.62
C ARG A 220 11.03 -19.24 7.55
N ALA A 221 10.08 -18.33 7.34
CA ALA A 221 9.93 -17.18 8.21
C ALA A 221 9.62 -17.65 9.64
N PRO A 222 10.28 -17.10 10.68
CA PRO A 222 9.99 -17.46 12.06
C PRO A 222 8.57 -17.07 12.43
N ARG A 223 7.98 -17.76 13.39
CA ARG A 223 6.74 -17.29 14.01
C ARG A 223 7.05 -16.17 14.98
N THR A 224 6.33 -15.07 14.86
CA THR A 224 6.47 -13.92 15.74
C THR A 224 5.09 -13.37 16.10
N MET A 225 5.06 -12.38 17.01
CA MET A 225 3.85 -11.62 17.30
C MET A 225 3.23 -10.92 16.07
N LEU A 226 4.00 -10.76 14.98
CA LEU A 226 3.51 -10.19 13.72
C LEU A 226 2.69 -11.19 12.89
N ASN A 227 2.75 -12.49 13.20
CA ASN A 227 2.14 -13.55 12.39
C ASN A 227 1.01 -14.29 13.12
N VAL A 228 0.16 -13.52 13.79
CA VAL A 228 -0.97 -14.02 14.58
C VAL A 228 -2.31 -13.61 13.97
N PRO A 229 -3.42 -14.26 14.38
CA PRO A 229 -4.74 -13.77 14.03
C PRO A 229 -4.99 -12.33 14.49
N ILE A 230 -5.57 -11.50 13.62
CA ILE A 230 -5.83 -10.08 13.91
C ILE A 230 -7.32 -9.77 14.00
N GLY A 231 -7.66 -8.72 14.76
CA GLY A 231 -9.00 -8.13 14.74
C GLY A 231 -9.08 -6.93 13.80
N GLY A 232 -10.28 -6.35 13.65
CA GLY A 232 -10.53 -5.22 12.73
C GLY A 232 -9.99 -3.86 13.18
N ALA A 233 -9.64 -3.69 14.45
CA ALA A 233 -9.08 -2.44 14.94
C ALA A 233 -7.66 -2.21 14.39
N ARG A 234 -7.43 -1.04 13.79
CA ARG A 234 -6.12 -0.64 13.25
C ARG A 234 -5.46 0.40 14.15
N ARG A 235 -4.13 0.43 14.07
CA ARG A 235 -3.29 1.54 14.49
C ARG A 235 -2.47 1.96 13.29
N CYS A 236 -2.51 3.25 12.98
CA CYS A 236 -1.73 3.89 11.94
C CYS A 236 -0.61 4.70 12.60
N ALA A 237 0.57 4.65 12.01
CA ALA A 237 1.70 5.51 12.36
C ALA A 237 2.31 6.03 11.05
N ALA A 238 2.72 7.28 11.02
CA ALA A 238 3.33 7.86 9.83
C ALA A 238 4.39 8.89 10.19
N GLN A 239 5.42 8.99 9.34
CA GLN A 239 6.55 9.90 9.52
C GLN A 239 7.28 10.06 8.18
N SER A 240 7.86 11.24 7.96
CA SER A 240 8.71 11.53 6.81
C SER A 240 10.18 11.59 7.22
N TRP A 241 11.07 11.14 6.35
CA TRP A 241 12.52 11.33 6.46
C TRP A 241 13.05 12.11 5.25
N PRO A 242 14.05 12.99 5.43
CA PRO A 242 14.73 13.62 4.30
C PRO A 242 15.32 12.55 3.37
N LEU A 243 14.93 12.59 2.10
CA LEU A 243 15.37 11.62 1.09
C LEU A 243 16.89 11.67 0.90
N ASP A 244 17.50 12.83 1.11
CA ASP A 244 18.94 13.02 0.96
C ASP A 244 19.77 12.30 2.03
N ARG A 245 19.26 12.15 3.27
CA ARG A 245 19.92 11.31 4.29
C ARG A 245 20.00 9.85 3.82
N ILE A 246 18.89 9.34 3.29
CA ILE A 246 18.79 7.97 2.77
C ILE A 246 19.68 7.79 1.53
N LYS A 247 19.72 8.78 0.63
CA LYS A 247 20.62 8.81 -0.53
C LYS A 247 22.09 8.91 -0.12
N GLY A 248 22.40 9.57 1.00
CA GLY A 248 23.72 9.60 1.61
C GLY A 248 24.20 8.19 1.93
N VAL A 249 23.42 7.46 2.73
CA VAL A 249 23.74 6.05 3.08
C VAL A 249 23.83 5.17 1.85
N LYS A 250 22.88 5.31 0.92
CA LYS A 250 22.89 4.60 -0.37
C LYS A 250 24.22 4.79 -1.11
N SER A 251 24.69 6.04 -1.21
CA SER A 251 25.90 6.40 -1.96
C SER A 251 27.16 5.91 -1.26
N ALA A 252 27.25 6.09 0.05
CA ALA A 252 28.38 5.62 0.86
C ALA A 252 28.50 4.08 0.87
N ALA A 253 27.38 3.36 0.87
CA ALA A 253 27.35 1.90 0.83
C ALA A 253 27.47 1.28 -0.57
N GLY A 254 27.30 2.08 -1.65
CA GLY A 254 27.21 1.57 -3.02
C GLY A 254 25.99 0.68 -3.28
N MET A 255 24.86 0.96 -2.60
CA MET A 255 23.63 0.14 -2.65
C MET A 255 22.43 0.92 -3.20
N SER A 256 21.24 0.32 -3.25
CA SER A 256 20.01 1.02 -3.68
C SER A 256 19.27 1.66 -2.51
N VAL A 257 18.39 2.64 -2.80
CA VAL A 257 17.51 3.24 -1.79
C VAL A 257 16.63 2.17 -1.12
N ASN A 258 16.13 1.20 -1.87
CA ASN A 258 15.35 0.10 -1.30
C ASN A 258 16.16 -0.74 -0.31
N ASP A 259 17.46 -0.95 -0.54
CA ASP A 259 18.30 -1.71 0.40
C ASP A 259 18.45 -0.96 1.72
N VAL A 260 18.69 0.36 1.67
CA VAL A 260 18.77 1.22 2.86
C VAL A 260 17.45 1.22 3.62
N VAL A 261 16.33 1.36 2.91
CA VAL A 261 14.98 1.35 3.50
C VAL A 261 14.64 0.02 4.16
N LEU A 262 14.99 -1.11 3.53
CA LEU A 262 14.82 -2.43 4.12
C LEU A 262 15.71 -2.61 5.36
N ALA A 263 16.93 -2.08 5.34
CA ALA A 263 17.82 -2.08 6.50
C ALA A 263 17.29 -1.19 7.64
N MET A 264 16.74 -0.01 7.33
CA MET A 264 16.04 0.85 8.29
C MET A 264 14.92 0.05 8.97
N CYS A 265 14.04 -0.57 8.18
CA CYS A 265 12.94 -1.41 8.68
C CYS A 265 13.44 -2.60 9.50
N SER A 266 14.53 -3.23 9.08
CA SER A 266 15.11 -4.37 9.81
C SER A 266 15.64 -3.96 11.19
N GLY A 267 16.40 -2.88 11.29
CA GLY A 267 16.84 -2.34 12.59
C GLY A 267 15.65 -1.96 13.46
N ALA A 268 14.64 -1.34 12.86
CA ALA A 268 13.44 -0.92 13.58
C ALA A 268 12.63 -2.10 14.14
N LEU A 269 12.44 -3.14 13.32
CA LEU A 269 11.72 -4.35 13.71
C LEU A 269 12.51 -5.20 14.70
N ARG A 270 13.86 -5.25 14.59
CA ARG A 270 14.71 -5.90 15.59
C ARG A 270 14.50 -5.25 16.96
N ALA A 271 14.71 -3.94 17.05
CA ALA A 271 14.56 -3.20 18.30
C ALA A 271 13.12 -3.29 18.86
N TYR A 272 12.11 -3.18 17.99
CA TYR A 272 10.72 -3.33 18.42
C TYR A 272 10.41 -4.72 18.97
N LEU A 273 10.84 -5.80 18.31
CA LEU A 273 10.60 -7.16 18.80
C LEU A 273 11.39 -7.48 20.07
N ASP A 274 12.60 -6.93 20.19
CA ASP A 274 13.44 -7.05 21.38
C ASP A 274 12.77 -6.40 22.62
N GLU A 275 12.13 -5.22 22.45
CA GLU A 275 11.35 -4.56 23.51
C GLU A 275 10.20 -5.41 24.09
N TYR A 276 9.76 -6.45 23.37
CA TYR A 276 8.69 -7.36 23.78
C TYR A 276 9.18 -8.80 24.04
N ASP A 277 10.50 -9.02 24.14
CA ASP A 277 11.10 -10.35 24.28
C ASP A 277 10.60 -11.34 23.19
N ALA A 278 10.37 -10.81 21.98
CA ALA A 278 9.71 -11.49 20.87
C ALA A 278 10.59 -11.57 19.62
N LEU A 279 11.88 -11.21 19.72
CA LEU A 279 12.86 -11.32 18.65
C LEU A 279 13.26 -12.79 18.46
N PRO A 280 13.01 -13.41 17.29
CA PRO A 280 13.44 -14.78 17.04
C PRO A 280 14.96 -14.90 16.79
N ASP A 281 15.52 -16.08 17.06
CA ASP A 281 16.92 -16.43 16.76
C ASP A 281 17.21 -16.43 15.24
N THR A 282 16.19 -16.68 14.42
CA THR A 282 16.29 -16.66 12.96
C THR A 282 15.75 -15.34 12.40
N PRO A 283 16.26 -14.86 11.25
CA PRO A 283 15.85 -13.57 10.72
C PRO A 283 14.38 -13.51 10.33
N LEU A 284 13.79 -12.32 10.47
CA LEU A 284 12.54 -12.00 9.81
C LEU A 284 12.70 -12.02 8.28
N VAL A 285 11.62 -12.40 7.60
CA VAL A 285 11.49 -12.36 6.15
C VAL A 285 10.47 -11.31 5.76
N ALA A 286 10.85 -10.35 4.91
CA ALA A 286 9.94 -9.40 4.31
C ALA A 286 9.47 -9.87 2.93
N MET A 287 8.19 -9.70 2.64
CA MET A 287 7.70 -9.72 1.27
C MET A 287 7.78 -8.31 0.69
N VAL A 288 8.44 -8.18 -0.46
CA VAL A 288 8.73 -6.91 -1.12
C VAL A 288 8.17 -6.93 -2.55
N PRO A 289 7.15 -6.12 -2.87
CA PRO A 289 6.69 -5.96 -4.24
C PRO A 289 7.79 -5.35 -5.12
N VAL A 290 7.97 -5.87 -6.33
CA VAL A 290 8.94 -5.39 -7.31
C VAL A 290 8.28 -5.24 -8.69
N SER A 291 8.76 -4.31 -9.49
CA SER A 291 8.32 -4.21 -10.89
C SER A 291 8.84 -5.39 -11.70
N LEU A 292 7.96 -6.04 -12.49
CA LEU A 292 8.33 -7.07 -13.47
C LEU A 292 8.49 -6.51 -14.90
N ARG A 293 8.53 -5.18 -15.03
CA ARG A 293 8.67 -4.50 -16.33
C ARG A 293 10.08 -4.67 -16.89
N ASN A 294 10.17 -4.94 -18.19
CA ASN A 294 11.40 -4.85 -18.97
C ASN A 294 11.45 -3.52 -19.76
N ASP A 295 12.63 -3.08 -20.18
CA ASP A 295 12.86 -1.78 -20.84
C ASP A 295 12.11 -1.60 -22.18
N GLY A 296 11.51 -2.65 -22.74
CA GLY A 296 10.68 -2.61 -23.96
C GLY A 296 9.17 -2.66 -23.74
N ASP A 297 8.68 -2.76 -22.50
CA ASP A 297 7.26 -2.91 -22.21
C ASP A 297 6.54 -1.54 -22.19
N SER A 298 5.35 -1.46 -22.78
CA SER A 298 4.56 -0.23 -22.81
C SER A 298 4.08 0.20 -21.41
N VAL A 299 3.88 1.51 -21.22
CA VAL A 299 3.39 2.06 -19.95
C VAL A 299 1.90 1.73 -19.77
N GLY A 300 1.58 0.56 -19.18
CA GLY A 300 0.22 0.18 -18.78
C GLY A 300 0.11 -1.30 -18.35
N GLY A 301 -0.69 -1.60 -17.32
CA GLY A 301 -0.90 -2.96 -16.79
C GLY A 301 -0.22 -3.27 -15.44
N ASN A 302 -0.90 -4.01 -14.56
CA ASN A 302 -0.40 -4.44 -13.24
C ASN A 302 0.62 -5.58 -13.38
N MET A 303 1.87 -5.22 -13.69
CA MET A 303 3.01 -6.15 -13.74
C MET A 303 3.88 -5.99 -12.49
N VAL A 304 3.27 -6.33 -11.34
CA VAL A 304 3.92 -6.29 -10.02
C VAL A 304 4.24 -7.73 -9.62
N GLY A 305 5.51 -7.99 -9.36
CA GLY A 305 6.00 -9.23 -8.79
C GLY A 305 6.21 -9.09 -7.28
N ALA A 306 6.44 -10.19 -6.59
CA ALA A 306 6.80 -10.20 -5.17
C ALA A 306 8.05 -11.05 -4.95
N VAL A 307 9.01 -10.50 -4.22
CA VAL A 307 10.21 -11.23 -3.77
C VAL A 307 10.24 -11.33 -2.25
N LEU A 308 10.92 -12.35 -1.74
CA LEU A 308 11.21 -12.49 -0.32
C LEU A 308 12.61 -11.97 -0.02
N CYS A 309 12.72 -11.22 1.08
CA CYS A 309 13.96 -10.63 1.55
C CYS A 309 14.25 -11.10 2.97
N ASN A 310 15.42 -11.68 3.19
CA ASN A 310 15.96 -11.89 4.52
C ASN A 310 16.31 -10.52 5.12
N LEU A 311 15.62 -10.12 6.18
CA LEU A 311 15.88 -8.84 6.85
C LEU A 311 17.14 -8.89 7.73
N ALA A 312 17.76 -10.06 7.94
CA ALA A 312 18.95 -10.21 8.76
C ALA A 312 18.78 -9.68 10.20
N THR A 313 17.56 -9.75 10.75
CA THR A 313 17.23 -9.21 12.08
C THR A 313 17.92 -9.93 13.23
N HIS A 314 18.58 -11.06 12.99
CA HIS A 314 19.41 -11.78 13.97
C HIS A 314 20.80 -11.14 14.14
N LEU A 315 21.23 -10.29 13.20
CA LEU A 315 22.52 -9.59 13.25
C LEU A 315 22.40 -8.27 14.04
N ASP A 316 23.33 -8.06 14.97
CA ASP A 316 23.46 -6.80 15.72
C ASP A 316 24.01 -5.67 14.85
N ASP A 317 25.11 -5.93 14.15
CA ASP A 317 25.84 -4.93 13.37
C ASP A 317 24.99 -4.39 12.18
N PRO A 318 24.66 -3.08 12.16
CA PRO A 318 23.93 -2.43 11.07
C PRO A 318 24.60 -2.60 9.70
N ALA A 319 25.93 -2.60 9.64
CA ALA A 319 26.68 -2.74 8.40
C ALA A 319 26.54 -4.15 7.81
N GLN A 320 26.62 -5.17 8.68
CA GLN A 320 26.42 -6.57 8.28
C GLN A 320 24.99 -6.81 7.82
N ARG A 321 24.02 -6.29 8.56
CA ARG A 321 22.60 -6.37 8.22
C ARG A 321 22.31 -5.75 6.85
N LEU A 322 22.84 -4.55 6.58
CA LEU A 322 22.71 -3.89 5.29
C LEU A 322 23.30 -4.72 4.14
N ARG A 323 24.51 -5.30 4.33
CA ARG A 323 25.15 -6.18 3.33
C ARG A 323 24.33 -7.44 3.05
N GLU A 324 23.82 -8.09 4.10
CA GLU A 324 23.03 -9.32 3.97
C GLU A 324 21.69 -9.06 3.28
N ILE A 325 21.01 -7.97 3.64
CA ILE A 325 19.76 -7.53 2.97
C ILE A 325 20.01 -7.27 1.48
N HIS A 326 21.09 -6.56 1.15
CA HIS A 326 21.44 -6.27 -0.23
C HIS A 326 21.77 -7.54 -1.02
N ALA A 327 22.51 -8.48 -0.43
CA ALA A 327 22.78 -9.80 -1.03
C ALA A 327 21.48 -10.59 -1.26
N SER A 328 20.59 -10.65 -0.26
CA SER A 328 19.29 -11.31 -0.34
C SER A 328 18.42 -10.72 -1.45
N MET A 329 18.29 -9.39 -1.51
CA MET A 329 17.49 -8.73 -2.55
C MET A 329 18.04 -8.97 -3.96
N ARG A 330 19.36 -8.95 -4.16
CA ARG A 330 19.96 -9.28 -5.47
C ARG A 330 19.70 -10.73 -5.87
N ALA A 331 19.84 -11.67 -4.94
CA ALA A 331 19.56 -13.08 -5.19
C ALA A 331 18.09 -13.30 -5.57
N SER A 332 17.15 -12.76 -4.79
CA SER A 332 15.72 -12.91 -5.06
C SER A 332 15.28 -12.23 -6.36
N LYS A 333 15.82 -11.04 -6.67
CA LYS A 333 15.57 -10.37 -7.97
C LYS A 333 16.15 -11.18 -9.13
N LYS A 334 17.34 -11.77 -8.98
CA LYS A 334 17.95 -12.63 -10.02
C LYS A 334 17.07 -13.84 -10.31
N VAL A 335 16.61 -14.55 -9.28
CA VAL A 335 15.66 -15.67 -9.44
C VAL A 335 14.40 -15.21 -10.17
N MET A 336 13.79 -14.10 -9.72
CA MET A 336 12.58 -13.58 -10.35
C MET A 336 12.79 -13.20 -11.82
N SER A 337 13.94 -12.61 -12.18
CA SER A 337 14.26 -12.23 -13.56
C SER A 337 14.51 -13.41 -14.50
N GLN A 338 14.85 -14.59 -13.96
CA GLN A 338 15.08 -15.80 -14.73
C GLN A 338 13.79 -16.60 -14.97
N LEU A 339 12.73 -16.32 -14.22
CA LEU A 339 11.44 -17.00 -14.39
C LEU A 339 10.72 -16.48 -15.64
N PRO A 340 10.13 -17.36 -16.46
CA PRO A 340 9.15 -16.97 -17.46
C PRO A 340 8.03 -16.14 -16.83
N ARG A 341 7.56 -15.10 -17.53
CA ARG A 341 6.57 -14.13 -16.99
C ARG A 341 5.35 -14.77 -16.34
N ALA A 342 4.78 -15.82 -16.95
CA ALA A 342 3.63 -16.53 -16.39
C ALA A 342 3.94 -17.20 -15.03
N GLN A 343 5.16 -17.74 -14.87
CA GLN A 343 5.61 -18.35 -13.61
C GLN A 343 5.91 -17.29 -12.55
N ALA A 344 6.54 -16.18 -12.94
CA ALA A 344 6.77 -15.03 -12.06
C ALA A 344 5.44 -14.46 -11.52
N MET A 345 4.44 -14.32 -12.39
CA MET A 345 3.09 -13.89 -12.00
C MET A 345 2.40 -14.91 -11.11
N ALA A 346 2.47 -16.21 -11.42
CA ALA A 346 1.87 -17.26 -10.60
C ALA A 346 2.48 -17.31 -9.19
N LEU A 347 3.81 -17.21 -9.09
CA LEU A 347 4.51 -17.13 -7.80
C LEU A 347 4.13 -15.87 -7.03
N SER A 348 4.02 -14.73 -7.71
CA SER A 348 3.64 -13.46 -7.08
C SER A 348 2.19 -13.49 -6.59
N MET A 349 1.27 -14.08 -7.36
CA MET A 349 -0.10 -14.33 -6.93
C MET A 349 -0.15 -15.26 -5.70
N LEU A 350 0.68 -16.30 -5.64
CA LEU A 350 0.76 -17.18 -4.48
C LEU A 350 1.16 -16.39 -3.22
N LEU A 351 2.21 -15.55 -3.31
CA LEU A 351 2.71 -14.75 -2.19
C LEU A 351 1.76 -13.62 -1.78
N LEU A 352 1.07 -12.99 -2.74
CA LEU A 352 0.18 -11.86 -2.50
C LEU A 352 -1.26 -12.27 -2.19
N SER A 353 -1.65 -13.53 -2.45
CA SER A 353 -3.05 -13.94 -2.30
C SER A 353 -3.48 -13.94 -0.82
N PRO A 354 -4.55 -13.20 -0.47
CA PRO A 354 -5.13 -13.27 0.87
C PRO A 354 -5.63 -14.67 1.21
N ALA A 355 -5.99 -15.46 0.19
CA ALA A 355 -6.38 -16.86 0.33
C ALA A 355 -5.21 -17.69 0.87
N VAL A 356 -4.02 -17.73 0.24
CA VAL A 356 -2.90 -18.55 0.74
C VAL A 356 -2.53 -18.24 2.19
N VAL A 357 -2.67 -16.98 2.60
CA VAL A 357 -2.45 -16.56 3.99
C VAL A 357 -3.55 -17.08 4.96
N ASN A 358 -4.76 -17.30 4.47
CA ASN A 358 -5.95 -17.67 5.26
C ASN A 358 -6.44 -19.12 5.12
N SER A 359 -5.90 -19.91 4.19
CA SER A 359 -6.68 -20.94 3.51
C SER A 359 -6.68 -22.36 4.09
N LEU A 360 -6.15 -22.62 5.30
CA LEU A 360 -6.30 -23.95 5.92
C LEU A 360 -6.59 -23.89 7.44
N PRO A 361 -7.89 -23.93 7.83
CA PRO A 361 -8.28 -24.21 9.21
C PRO A 361 -7.64 -25.54 9.66
N GLY A 362 -6.87 -25.50 10.75
CA GLY A 362 -6.20 -26.69 11.32
C GLY A 362 -4.73 -26.87 10.94
N LEU A 363 -4.28 -26.43 9.75
CA LEU A 363 -2.85 -26.48 9.35
C LEU A 363 -2.07 -25.21 9.72
N ALA A 364 -2.77 -24.09 9.92
CA ALA A 364 -2.21 -22.78 10.26
C ALA A 364 -1.42 -22.76 11.60
N LYS A 365 -1.63 -23.74 12.50
CA LYS A 365 -0.86 -23.88 13.74
C LYS A 365 0.45 -24.67 13.57
N ALA A 366 0.67 -25.35 12.45
CA ALA A 366 1.84 -26.23 12.25
C ALA A 366 2.84 -25.71 11.18
N ALA A 367 2.37 -25.02 10.14
CA ALA A 367 3.25 -24.47 9.10
C ALA A 367 3.89 -23.12 9.49
N PRO A 368 5.17 -22.87 9.16
CA PRO A 368 5.75 -21.53 9.24
C PRO A 368 5.01 -20.53 8.33
N PRO A 369 4.92 -19.24 8.71
CA PRO A 369 4.36 -18.23 7.84
C PRO A 369 5.20 -18.06 6.56
N PRO A 370 4.62 -17.56 5.45
CA PRO A 370 5.36 -17.32 4.22
C PRO A 370 6.36 -16.16 4.32
N PHE A 371 6.03 -15.15 5.13
CA PHE A 371 6.84 -13.99 5.46
C PHE A 371 6.32 -13.38 6.77
N ASN A 372 7.09 -12.49 7.39
CA ASN A 372 6.73 -11.83 8.64
C ASN A 372 6.00 -10.50 8.46
N VAL A 373 6.39 -9.76 7.43
CA VAL A 373 5.95 -8.37 7.19
C VAL A 373 5.96 -8.06 5.69
N CYS A 374 5.00 -7.24 5.24
CA CYS A 374 5.03 -6.65 3.92
C CYS A 374 5.72 -5.28 3.99
N ILE A 375 6.72 -5.06 3.14
CA ILE A 375 7.40 -3.77 2.99
C ILE A 375 7.31 -3.35 1.52
N SER A 376 6.56 -2.29 1.24
CA SER A 376 6.29 -1.82 -0.12
C SER A 376 6.78 -0.39 -0.33
N ASN A 377 7.46 -0.15 -1.46
CA ASN A 377 7.85 1.18 -1.91
C ASN A 377 7.08 1.52 -3.19
N VAL A 378 6.15 2.47 -3.09
CA VAL A 378 5.33 2.94 -4.20
C VAL A 378 5.97 4.18 -4.82
N PRO A 379 6.14 4.23 -6.15
CA PRO A 379 6.65 5.42 -6.83
C PRO A 379 5.88 6.68 -6.41
N GLY A 380 6.63 7.71 -6.06
CA GLY A 380 6.10 8.98 -5.56
C GLY A 380 6.39 10.17 -6.48
N ALA A 381 5.93 11.35 -6.06
CA ALA A 381 6.21 12.59 -6.77
C ALA A 381 7.65 13.05 -6.52
N ARG A 382 8.33 13.54 -7.57
CA ARG A 382 9.70 14.08 -7.49
C ARG A 382 9.74 15.58 -7.29
N GLU A 383 8.68 16.27 -7.70
CA GLU A 383 8.53 17.71 -7.58
C GLU A 383 7.51 18.03 -6.48
N PRO A 384 7.60 19.20 -5.83
CA PRO A 384 6.57 19.68 -4.92
C PRO A 384 5.21 19.73 -5.60
N LEU A 385 4.18 19.28 -4.90
CA LEU A 385 2.81 19.25 -5.40
C LEU A 385 1.91 20.15 -4.54
N TYR A 386 0.86 20.69 -5.16
CA TYR A 386 -0.07 21.63 -4.55
C TYR A 386 -1.52 21.24 -4.84
N CYS A 387 -2.41 21.55 -3.90
CA CYS A 387 -3.85 21.48 -4.03
C CYS A 387 -4.44 22.85 -3.72
N ASN A 388 -4.94 23.57 -4.73
CA ASN A 388 -5.53 24.91 -4.52
C ASN A 388 -4.58 25.86 -3.78
N GLY A 389 -3.32 25.91 -4.23
CA GLY A 389 -2.22 26.64 -3.58
C GLY A 389 -1.66 26.02 -2.29
N ALA A 390 -2.34 25.06 -1.64
CA ALA A 390 -1.80 24.40 -0.45
C ALA A 390 -0.72 23.38 -0.83
N ARG A 391 0.47 23.51 -0.25
CA ARG A 391 1.62 22.63 -0.49
C ARG A 391 1.39 21.27 0.15
N LEU A 392 1.62 20.19 -0.60
CA LEU A 392 1.70 18.83 -0.06
C LEU A 392 3.04 18.67 0.68
N ASP A 393 2.97 18.51 2.00
CA ASP A 393 4.15 18.29 2.86
C ASP A 393 4.48 16.81 3.06
N GLY A 394 3.48 15.93 2.90
CA GLY A 394 3.67 14.50 3.04
C GLY A 394 2.47 13.71 2.54
N SER A 395 2.74 12.52 2.01
CA SER A 395 1.74 11.59 1.48
C SER A 395 2.00 10.19 2.03
N TYR A 396 1.27 9.80 3.07
CA TYR A 396 1.50 8.57 3.83
C TYR A 396 0.54 7.46 3.41
N PRO A 397 1.00 6.43 2.68
CA PRO A 397 0.15 5.33 2.24
C PRO A 397 -0.26 4.42 3.42
N MET A 398 -1.56 4.14 3.54
CA MET A 398 -2.16 3.28 4.55
C MET A 398 -2.60 1.97 3.88
N SER A 399 -1.80 0.93 4.05
CA SER A 399 -1.98 -0.36 3.38
C SER A 399 -2.75 -1.37 4.23
N ILE A 400 -2.96 -2.57 3.69
CA ILE A 400 -3.78 -3.60 4.30
C ILE A 400 -2.95 -4.43 5.29
N ALA A 401 -3.48 -4.60 6.51
CA ALA A 401 -3.06 -5.66 7.42
C ALA A 401 -3.95 -6.88 7.20
N LEU A 402 -3.33 -8.01 6.84
CA LEU A 402 -3.98 -9.29 6.58
C LEU A 402 -3.90 -10.19 7.82
N ASN A 403 -4.76 -11.20 7.88
CA ASN A 403 -4.65 -12.23 8.91
C ASN A 403 -3.25 -12.86 8.89
N GLY A 404 -2.64 -13.12 10.04
CA GLY A 404 -1.27 -13.66 10.07
C GLY A 404 -0.20 -12.70 9.54
N GLN A 405 -0.54 -11.43 9.24
CA GLN A 405 0.36 -10.34 8.85
C GLN A 405 -0.10 -9.06 9.55
N ALA A 406 0.21 -8.97 10.84
CA ALA A 406 -0.32 -7.95 11.73
C ALA A 406 0.27 -6.55 11.52
N LEU A 407 1.32 -6.42 10.70
CA LEU A 407 1.96 -5.17 10.36
C LEU A 407 2.22 -5.09 8.85
N ASN A 408 1.92 -3.93 8.28
CA ASN A 408 2.29 -3.55 6.92
C ASN A 408 3.05 -2.21 6.96
N ILE A 409 4.18 -2.14 6.26
CA ILE A 409 4.97 -0.93 6.10
C ILE A 409 4.92 -0.55 4.62
N THR A 410 4.34 0.60 4.30
CA THR A 410 4.31 1.12 2.94
C THR A 410 4.90 2.52 2.93
N LEU A 411 5.61 2.86 1.88
CA LEU A 411 6.23 4.17 1.74
C LEU A 411 6.17 4.68 0.31
N THR A 412 6.31 5.99 0.18
CA THR A 412 6.39 6.68 -1.10
C THR A 412 7.25 7.93 -0.97
N SER A 413 7.75 8.47 -2.09
CA SER A 413 8.48 9.73 -2.08
C SER A 413 7.54 10.92 -2.29
N SER A 414 7.78 12.01 -1.58
CA SER A 414 7.08 13.29 -1.81
C SER A 414 8.13 14.39 -1.93
N ALA A 415 8.48 14.76 -3.16
CA ALA A 415 9.57 15.69 -3.44
C ALA A 415 10.89 15.24 -2.76
N ASP A 416 11.30 15.95 -1.71
CA ASP A 416 12.55 15.76 -1.00
C ASP A 416 12.43 14.83 0.21
N SER A 417 11.25 14.24 0.47
CA SER A 417 11.02 13.30 1.57
C SER A 417 10.71 11.88 1.11
N LEU A 418 10.98 10.94 2.01
CA LEU A 418 10.45 9.59 1.98
C LEU A 418 9.43 9.42 3.11
N ASP A 419 8.19 9.18 2.74
CA ASP A 419 7.05 9.16 3.65
C ASP A 419 6.64 7.72 3.95
N PHE A 420 6.73 7.33 5.23
CA PHE A 420 6.34 6.00 5.70
C PHE A 420 4.94 6.04 6.28
N GLY A 421 4.10 5.10 5.87
CA GLY A 421 2.84 4.75 6.52
C GLY A 421 2.89 3.30 7.03
N LEU A 422 2.67 3.14 8.33
CA LEU A 422 2.65 1.87 9.02
C LEU A 422 1.20 1.59 9.43
N VAL A 423 0.68 0.44 9.04
CA VAL A 423 -0.64 -0.03 9.46
C VAL A 423 -0.48 -1.34 10.21
N GLY A 424 -0.88 -1.34 11.48
CA GLY A 424 -0.83 -2.51 12.33
C GLY A 424 -2.19 -2.87 12.93
N CYS A 425 -2.38 -4.14 13.29
CA CYS A 425 -3.47 -4.53 14.17
C CYS A 425 -3.26 -3.90 15.55
N ARG A 426 -4.23 -3.12 16.04
CA ARG A 426 -4.10 -2.35 17.27
C ARG A 426 -3.75 -3.22 18.50
N ARG A 427 -4.27 -4.45 18.53
CA ARG A 427 -4.03 -5.42 19.62
C ARG A 427 -2.70 -6.15 19.47
N SER A 428 -2.41 -6.65 18.27
CA SER A 428 -1.24 -7.52 18.04
C SER A 428 0.07 -6.76 17.88
N VAL A 429 0.01 -5.46 17.54
CA VAL A 429 1.19 -4.58 17.42
C VAL A 429 1.05 -3.41 18.41
N PRO A 430 1.20 -3.68 19.73
CA PRO A 430 1.05 -2.67 20.76
C PRO A 430 2.04 -1.53 20.58
N HIS A 431 1.60 -0.30 20.82
CA HIS A 431 2.44 0.90 20.67
C HIS A 431 3.18 1.02 19.33
N LEU A 432 2.55 0.62 18.20
CA LEU A 432 3.11 0.69 16.84
C LEU A 432 3.91 1.96 16.51
N GLN A 433 3.49 3.13 17.00
CA GLN A 433 4.18 4.40 16.79
C GLN A 433 5.64 4.41 17.28
N ARG A 434 6.03 3.53 18.21
CA ARG A 434 7.43 3.37 18.66
C ARG A 434 8.34 2.91 17.52
N VAL A 435 7.81 2.15 16.56
CA VAL A 435 8.57 1.73 15.36
C VAL A 435 9.10 2.93 14.58
N LEU A 436 8.42 4.09 14.61
CA LEU A 436 8.92 5.31 13.98
C LEU A 436 10.22 5.82 14.63
N GLY A 437 10.31 5.75 15.97
CA GLY A 437 11.55 6.09 16.69
C GLY A 437 12.68 5.10 16.41
N HIS A 438 12.33 3.82 16.29
CA HIS A 438 13.29 2.78 15.92
C HIS A 438 13.76 2.90 14.46
N LEU A 439 12.91 3.38 13.55
CA LEU A 439 13.30 3.71 12.16
C LEU A 439 14.32 4.85 12.12
N GLU A 440 14.13 5.92 12.90
CA GLU A 440 15.10 7.02 13.00
C GLU A 440 16.42 6.53 13.60
N THR A 441 16.36 5.72 14.67
CA THR A 441 17.56 5.16 15.30
C THR A 441 18.33 4.27 14.32
N SER A 442 17.63 3.40 13.62
CA SER A 442 18.20 2.51 12.59
C SER A 442 18.85 3.30 11.44
N LEU A 443 18.24 4.41 10.99
CA LEU A 443 18.87 5.28 10.00
C LEU A 443 20.18 5.89 10.51
N LYS A 444 20.21 6.40 11.75
CA LYS A 444 21.44 6.93 12.36
C LYS A 444 22.53 5.88 12.50
N ASP A 445 22.15 4.65 12.86
CA ASP A 445 23.10 3.56 12.99
C ASP A 445 23.68 3.15 11.63
N LEU A 446 22.87 3.19 10.56
CA LEU A 446 23.33 3.01 9.18
C LEU A 446 24.24 4.16 8.71
N GLU A 447 23.91 5.42 9.04
CA GLU A 447 24.76 6.59 8.76
C GLU A 447 26.15 6.40 9.41
N ARG A 448 26.21 6.07 10.70
CA ARG A 448 27.48 5.78 11.40
C ARG A 448 28.22 4.60 10.78
N ALA A 449 27.52 3.53 10.41
CA ALA A 449 28.11 2.32 9.84
C ALA A 449 28.81 2.56 8.50
N VAL A 450 28.41 3.61 7.76
CA VAL A 450 29.01 3.99 6.47
C VAL A 450 29.84 5.27 6.55
N GLY A 451 30.03 5.83 7.76
CA GLY A 451 30.89 6.99 8.01
C GLY A 451 30.27 8.36 7.68
N LEU A 452 28.95 8.51 7.85
CA LEU A 452 28.21 9.76 7.66
C LEU A 452 27.81 10.45 8.97
#